data_AF-A0A1W9ZRW0-F1
#
_entry.id   AF-A0A1W9ZRW0-F1
#
_cell.length_a   1.000
_cell.length_b   1.000
_cell.length_c   1.000
_cell.angle_alpha   90.00
_cell.angle_beta   90.00
_cell.angle_gamma   90.00
#
_symmetry.space_group_name_H-M   'P 1'
#
loop_
_entity.id
_entity.type
_entity.pdbx_description
1 polymer ?
#
loop_
_entity_poly.entity_id
_entity_poly.type
_entity_poly.pdbx_seq_one_letter_code
_entity_poly.pdbx_strand_id
1 'polypeptide(L)'
;MLARVLGPFFVIATATTVARPDMRTLLSDFEASTPWPWITGALMLLAALVIVALHQYWHGAAAITVSVVGWLLVLRAVLLMTFPQAFMSATEAAFELTPLWVGVEISIGLVGLWLTFVGWRPEPNQPVAQAETPRSGGPSQRLAGRASR
;
A
#
# COMPACT_ATOMS: atom_id res chain seq x y z
N MET A 1 -1.56 0.28 -7.72
CA MET A 1 -2.75 0.35 -6.83
C MET A 1 -2.40 0.22 -5.36
N LEU A 2 -1.69 -0.83 -4.92
CA LEU A 2 -1.36 -1.01 -3.49
C LEU A 2 -0.52 0.11 -2.86
N ALA A 3 0.39 0.74 -3.60
CA ALA A 3 1.09 1.94 -3.12
C ALA A 3 0.12 3.08 -2.73
N ARG A 4 -1.06 3.15 -3.39
CA ARG A 4 -2.14 4.09 -3.07
C ARG A 4 -2.92 3.77 -1.79
N VAL A 5 -2.64 2.65 -1.16
CA VAL A 5 -3.31 2.24 0.08
C VAL A 5 -2.28 2.18 1.20
N LEU A 6 -1.16 1.49 0.94
CA LEU A 6 -0.09 1.29 1.92
C LEU A 6 0.63 2.59 2.28
N GLY A 7 0.78 3.52 1.34
CA GLY A 7 1.43 4.80 1.59
C GLY A 7 0.77 5.58 2.74
N PRO A 8 -0.49 6.03 2.59
CA PRO A 8 -1.17 6.76 3.66
C PRO A 8 -1.42 5.91 4.90
N PHE A 9 -1.66 4.60 4.74
CA PHE A 9 -1.82 3.72 5.89
C PHE A 9 -0.60 3.78 6.81
N PHE A 10 0.62 3.68 6.27
CA PHE A 10 1.83 3.78 7.08
C PHE A 10 2.00 5.15 7.70
N VAL A 11 1.77 6.22 6.94
CA VAL A 11 1.89 7.59 7.48
C VAL A 11 0.92 7.82 8.64
N ILE A 12 -0.34 7.40 8.49
CA ILE A 12 -1.36 7.56 9.52
C ILE A 12 -1.05 6.67 10.74
N ALA A 13 -0.65 5.43 10.51
CA ALA A 13 -0.32 4.48 11.57
C ALA A 13 0.86 5.00 12.41
N THR A 14 1.95 5.44 11.78
CA THR A 14 3.12 5.95 12.49
C THR A 14 2.82 7.27 13.20
N ALA A 15 2.11 8.19 12.53
CA ALA A 15 1.71 9.46 13.15
C ALA A 15 0.83 9.23 14.38
N THR A 16 -0.13 8.31 14.30
CA THR A 16 -0.99 7.96 15.44
C THR A 16 -0.17 7.36 16.57
N THR A 17 0.79 6.48 16.24
CA THR A 17 1.60 5.79 17.24
C THR A 17 2.53 6.75 17.97
N VAL A 18 3.18 7.67 17.25
CA VAL A 18 4.06 8.69 17.82
C VAL A 18 3.28 9.74 18.62
N ALA A 19 2.07 10.11 18.18
CA ALA A 19 1.24 11.10 18.88
C ALA A 19 0.59 10.57 20.16
N ARG A 20 0.64 9.26 20.41
CA ARG A 20 -0.02 8.59 21.55
C ARG A 20 0.95 8.42 22.73
N PRO A 21 0.82 9.21 23.82
CA PRO A 21 1.69 9.10 24.99
C PRO A 21 1.42 7.81 25.81
N ASP A 22 0.21 7.24 25.66
CA ASP A 22 -0.30 6.07 26.37
C ASP A 22 -0.02 4.74 25.66
N MET A 23 0.80 4.75 24.59
CA MET A 23 1.04 3.56 23.76
C MET A 23 1.55 2.35 24.56
N ARG A 24 2.40 2.57 25.58
CA ARG A 24 2.87 1.49 26.46
C ARG A 24 1.75 0.84 27.26
N THR A 25 0.83 1.62 27.79
CA THR A 25 -0.34 1.11 28.53
C THR A 25 -1.27 0.31 27.62
N LEU A 26 -1.49 0.79 26.39
CA LEU A 26 -2.28 0.05 25.40
C LEU A 26 -1.63 -1.29 25.03
N LEU A 27 -0.30 -1.32 24.93
CA LEU A 27 0.45 -2.56 24.68
C LEU A 27 0.34 -3.53 25.86
N SER A 28 0.47 -3.05 27.10
CA SER A 28 0.34 -3.91 28.28
C SER A 28 -1.07 -4.49 28.43
N ASP A 29 -2.10 -3.69 28.17
CA ASP A 29 -3.50 -4.15 28.21
C ASP A 29 -3.79 -5.19 27.12
N PHE A 30 -3.18 -4.98 25.95
CA PHE A 30 -3.26 -5.90 24.83
C PHE A 30 -2.56 -7.24 25.15
N GLU A 31 -1.36 -7.21 25.71
CA GLU A 31 -0.61 -8.41 26.11
C GLU A 31 -1.31 -9.20 27.22
N ALA A 32 -1.87 -8.50 28.22
CA ALA A 32 -2.57 -9.13 29.35
C ALA A 32 -3.82 -9.92 28.92
N SER A 33 -4.31 -9.67 27.70
CA SER A 33 -5.50 -10.31 27.17
C SER A 33 -5.16 -11.53 26.31
N THR A 34 -5.63 -12.71 26.71
CA THR A 34 -5.35 -13.95 25.97
C THR A 34 -5.81 -13.97 24.50
N PRO A 35 -7.01 -13.46 24.13
CA PRO A 35 -7.49 -13.61 22.75
C PRO A 35 -6.98 -12.52 21.79
N TRP A 36 -6.69 -11.31 22.25
CA TRP A 36 -6.45 -10.17 21.34
C TRP A 36 -5.15 -10.28 20.52
N PRO A 37 -4.00 -10.72 21.07
CA PRO A 37 -2.79 -10.96 20.28
C PRO A 37 -3.01 -11.93 19.11
N TRP A 38 -3.72 -13.03 19.38
CA TRP A 38 -4.03 -14.03 18.36
C TRP A 38 -4.98 -13.48 17.29
N ILE A 39 -6.08 -12.82 17.69
CA ILE A 39 -7.07 -12.24 16.77
C ILE A 39 -6.43 -11.18 15.87
N THR A 40 -5.66 -10.26 16.45
CA THR A 40 -4.95 -9.22 15.71
C THR A 40 -3.93 -9.84 14.77
N GLY A 41 -3.17 -10.84 15.23
CA GLY A 41 -2.24 -11.60 14.38
C GLY A 41 -2.95 -12.24 13.18
N ALA A 42 -4.11 -12.88 13.39
CA ALA A 42 -4.88 -13.50 12.31
C ALA A 42 -5.43 -12.47 11.30
N LEU A 43 -5.98 -11.34 11.77
CA LEU A 43 -6.48 -10.27 10.90
C LEU A 43 -5.34 -9.61 10.12
N MET A 44 -4.20 -9.34 10.78
CA MET A 44 -3.00 -8.82 10.13
C MET A 44 -2.46 -9.81 9.09
N LEU A 45 -2.44 -11.11 9.40
CA LEU A 45 -1.99 -12.14 8.47
C LEU A 45 -2.86 -12.17 7.22
N LEU A 46 -4.19 -12.15 7.39
CA LEU A 46 -5.12 -12.10 6.27
C LEU A 46 -4.86 -10.88 5.37
N ALA A 47 -4.75 -9.68 5.96
CA ALA A 47 -4.45 -8.46 5.21
C ALA A 47 -3.10 -8.53 4.50
N ALA A 48 -2.06 -9.06 5.17
CA ALA A 48 -0.72 -9.19 4.60
C ALA A 48 -0.68 -10.18 3.43
N LEU A 49 -1.38 -11.31 3.54
CA LEU A 49 -1.51 -12.29 2.46
C LEU A 49 -2.27 -11.70 1.26
N VAL A 50 -3.30 -10.87 1.50
CA VAL A 50 -3.97 -10.13 0.41
C VAL A 50 -3.00 -9.20 -0.32
N ILE A 51 -2.15 -8.48 0.41
CA ILE A 51 -1.11 -7.62 -0.19
C ILE A 51 -0.17 -8.45 -1.07
N VAL A 52 0.36 -9.56 -0.54
CA VAL A 52 1.29 -10.45 -1.27
C VAL A 52 0.62 -11.06 -2.50
N ALA A 53 -0.61 -11.55 -2.37
CA ALA A 53 -1.34 -12.19 -3.46
C ALA A 53 -1.69 -11.21 -4.59
N LEU A 54 -2.06 -9.97 -4.25
CA LEU A 54 -2.39 -8.94 -5.24
C LEU A 54 -1.16 -8.31 -5.89
N HIS A 55 0.03 -8.53 -5.33
CA HIS A 55 1.26 -7.89 -5.79
C HIS A 55 2.28 -8.89 -6.34
N GLN A 56 1.91 -9.52 -7.46
CA GLN A 56 2.77 -10.46 -8.20
C GLN A 56 3.58 -9.79 -9.32
N TYR A 57 3.46 -8.48 -9.50
CA TYR A 57 4.16 -7.72 -10.54
C TYR A 57 5.46 -7.12 -10.01
N TRP A 58 6.59 -7.46 -10.63
CA TRP A 58 7.95 -7.12 -10.16
C TRP A 58 8.64 -6.04 -11.00
N HIS A 59 7.94 -4.97 -11.36
CA HIS A 59 8.52 -3.89 -12.17
C HIS A 59 8.54 -2.56 -11.41
N GLY A 60 9.75 -2.10 -11.08
CA GLY A 60 10.02 -0.82 -10.45
C GLY A 60 10.21 -0.88 -8.93
N ALA A 61 10.91 0.12 -8.38
CA ALA A 61 11.26 0.17 -6.96
C ALA A 61 10.03 0.11 -6.03
N ALA A 62 8.95 0.83 -6.37
CA ALA A 62 7.71 0.79 -5.57
C ALA A 62 7.09 -0.60 -5.50
N ALA A 63 7.17 -1.37 -6.60
CA ALA A 63 6.68 -2.73 -6.60
C ALA A 63 7.52 -3.62 -5.67
N ILE A 64 8.84 -3.52 -5.73
CA ILE A 64 9.74 -4.29 -4.84
C ILE A 64 9.47 -3.95 -3.38
N THR A 65 9.35 -2.66 -3.04
CA THR A 65 9.08 -2.23 -1.67
C THR A 65 7.74 -2.76 -1.16
N VAL A 66 6.68 -2.73 -1.97
CA VAL A 66 5.38 -3.29 -1.58
C VAL A 66 5.49 -4.80 -1.32
N SER A 67 6.22 -5.56 -2.14
CA SER A 67 6.46 -7.00 -1.90
C SER A 67 7.19 -7.24 -0.59
N VAL A 68 8.30 -6.52 -0.36
CA VAL A 68 9.11 -6.64 0.85
C VAL A 68 8.28 -6.31 2.08
N VAL A 69 7.54 -5.20 2.04
CA VAL A 69 6.61 -4.79 3.10
C VAL A 69 5.55 -5.87 3.36
N GLY A 70 4.93 -6.42 2.30
CA GLY A 70 3.92 -7.48 2.43
C GLY A 70 4.48 -8.69 3.17
N TRP A 71 5.65 -9.18 2.78
CA TRP A 71 6.30 -10.31 3.44
C TRP A 71 6.77 -10.01 4.87
N LEU A 72 7.26 -8.81 5.15
CA LEU A 72 7.58 -8.38 6.51
C LEU A 72 6.34 -8.35 7.42
N LEU A 73 5.20 -7.89 6.88
CA LEU A 73 3.92 -7.92 7.61
C LEU A 73 3.42 -9.34 7.85
N VAL A 74 3.59 -10.26 6.89
CA VAL A 74 3.31 -11.69 7.07
C VAL A 74 4.16 -12.25 8.21
N LEU A 75 5.48 -12.03 8.19
CA LEU A 75 6.39 -12.49 9.24
C LEU A 75 5.96 -11.94 10.61
N ARG A 76 5.71 -10.63 10.69
CA ARG A 76 5.22 -9.97 11.91
C ARG A 76 3.93 -10.60 12.43
N ALA A 77 2.95 -10.82 11.55
CA ALA A 77 1.67 -11.39 11.91
C ALA A 77 1.78 -12.85 12.40
N VAL A 78 2.61 -13.67 11.74
CA VAL A 78 2.88 -15.05 12.16
C VAL A 78 3.56 -15.09 13.52
N LEU A 79 4.56 -14.23 13.75
CA LEU A 79 5.25 -14.13 15.04
C LEU A 79 4.28 -13.72 16.15
N LEU A 80 3.44 -12.71 15.92
CA LEU A 80 2.45 -12.27 16.89
C LEU A 80 1.42 -13.37 17.21
N MET A 81 0.98 -14.12 16.20
CA MET A 81 -0.05 -15.15 16.35
C MET A 81 0.48 -16.43 17.00
N THR A 82 1.73 -16.81 16.72
CA THR A 82 2.33 -18.09 17.14
C THR A 82 3.17 -17.93 18.41
N PHE A 83 3.83 -16.78 18.56
CA PHE A 83 4.76 -16.48 19.65
C PHE A 83 4.49 -15.08 20.24
N PRO A 84 3.27 -14.80 20.75
CA PRO A 84 2.89 -13.46 21.16
C PRO A 84 3.83 -12.86 22.22
N GLN A 85 4.29 -13.66 23.20
CA GLN A 85 5.19 -13.19 24.26
C GLN A 85 6.58 -12.80 23.73
N ALA A 86 7.11 -13.58 22.76
CA ALA A 86 8.39 -13.25 22.14
C ALA A 86 8.28 -11.95 21.31
N PHE A 87 7.15 -11.75 20.63
CA PHE A 87 6.89 -10.53 19.89
C PHE A 87 6.72 -9.30 20.82
N MET A 88 6.00 -9.44 21.93
CA MET A 88 5.81 -8.36 22.90
C MET A 88 7.10 -7.96 23.58
N SER A 89 7.87 -8.93 24.09
CA SER A 89 9.17 -8.64 24.72
C SER A 89 10.14 -7.90 23.79
N ALA A 90 10.19 -8.27 22.50
CA ALA A 90 11.00 -7.55 21.50
C ALA A 90 10.49 -6.12 21.28
N THR A 91 9.18 -5.92 21.32
CA THR A 91 8.54 -4.61 21.18
C THR A 91 8.83 -3.72 22.40
N GLU A 92 8.71 -4.27 23.61
CA GLU A 92 9.06 -3.57 24.85
C GLU A 92 10.52 -3.15 24.89
N ALA A 93 11.44 -4.06 24.54
CA ALA A 93 12.87 -3.76 24.44
C ALA A 93 13.15 -2.65 23.42
N ALA A 94 12.42 -2.62 22.29
CA ALA A 94 12.53 -1.53 21.32
C ALA A 94 12.05 -0.20 21.90
N PHE A 95 10.95 -0.19 22.66
CA PHE A 95 10.45 1.01 23.34
C PHE A 95 11.42 1.54 24.41
N GLU A 96 12.11 0.66 25.14
CA GLU A 96 13.16 1.03 26.09
C GLU A 96 14.33 1.74 25.40
N LEU A 97 14.69 1.27 24.21
CA LEU A 97 15.67 1.92 23.35
C LEU A 97 15.01 3.03 22.51
N THR A 98 14.72 4.18 23.13
CA THR A 98 14.03 5.31 22.48
C THR A 98 14.57 5.67 21.07
N PRO A 99 15.89 5.70 20.80
CA PRO A 99 16.39 5.96 19.45
C PRO A 99 16.03 4.88 18.42
N LEU A 100 15.99 3.61 18.84
CA LEU A 100 15.59 2.50 17.97
C LEU A 100 14.11 2.59 17.62
N TRP A 101 13.26 2.78 18.63
CA TRP A 101 11.82 2.99 18.44
C TRP A 101 11.52 4.15 17.47
N VAL A 102 12.09 5.32 17.75
CA VAL A 102 11.92 6.51 16.90
C VAL A 102 12.47 6.27 15.49
N GLY A 103 13.62 5.60 15.36
CA GLY A 103 14.21 5.27 14.07
C GLY A 103 13.32 4.36 13.22
N VAL A 104 12.68 3.36 13.82
CA VAL A 104 11.73 2.46 13.15
C VAL A 104 10.49 3.23 12.68
N GLU A 105 9.88 4.03 13.55
CA GLU A 105 8.69 4.83 13.22
C GLU A 105 8.98 5.84 12.10
N ILE A 106 10.12 6.54 12.15
CA ILE A 106 10.56 7.45 11.08
C ILE A 106 10.74 6.68 9.78
N SER A 107 11.40 5.51 9.81
CA SER A 107 11.65 4.70 8.61
C SER A 107 10.34 4.26 7.96
N ILE A 108 9.37 3.78 8.75
CA ILE A 108 8.06 3.37 8.25
C ILE A 108 7.30 4.58 7.67
N GLY A 109 7.35 5.73 8.36
CA GLY A 109 6.73 6.97 7.90
C GLY A 109 7.32 7.45 6.57
N LEU A 110 8.64 7.40 6.40
CA LEU A 110 9.33 7.76 5.16
C LEU A 110 8.97 6.82 4.00
N VAL A 111 8.91 5.51 4.26
CA VAL A 111 8.42 4.53 3.27
C VAL A 111 6.98 4.85 2.88
N GLY A 112 6.12 5.15 3.85
CA GLY A 112 4.73 5.56 3.64
C GLY A 112 4.60 6.81 2.77
N LEU A 113 5.37 7.86 3.09
CA LEU A 113 5.39 9.11 2.32
C LEU A 113 5.86 8.86 0.88
N TRP A 114 6.93 8.07 0.70
CA TRP A 114 7.44 7.75 -0.62
C TRP A 114 6.45 6.91 -1.45
N LEU A 115 5.80 5.91 -0.85
CA LEU A 115 4.75 5.13 -1.52
C LEU A 115 3.55 6.00 -1.86
N THR A 116 3.19 6.96 -1.00
CA THR A 116 2.14 7.94 -1.27
C THR A 116 2.51 8.84 -2.44
N PHE A 117 3.74 9.31 -2.49
CA PHE A 117 4.18 10.10 -3.62
C PHE A 117 4.12 9.28 -4.92
N VAL A 118 4.75 8.10 -4.99
CA VAL A 118 4.79 7.29 -6.21
C VAL A 118 3.40 6.79 -6.62
N GLY A 119 2.55 6.44 -5.66
CA GLY A 119 1.20 5.95 -5.92
C GLY A 119 0.31 6.97 -6.63
N TRP A 120 0.45 8.26 -6.32
CA TRP A 120 -0.41 9.33 -6.86
C TRP A 120 0.24 10.20 -7.93
N ARG A 121 1.49 9.89 -8.34
CA ARG A 121 2.09 10.55 -9.50
C ARG A 121 1.21 10.34 -10.74
N PRO A 122 0.81 11.41 -11.45
CA PRO A 122 0.15 11.28 -12.73
C PRO A 122 1.04 10.51 -13.69
N GLU A 123 0.52 9.47 -14.33
CA GLU A 123 1.16 8.91 -15.51
C GLU A 123 1.21 10.03 -16.56
N PRO A 124 2.36 10.27 -17.23
CA PRO A 124 2.42 11.25 -18.30
C PRO A 124 1.30 10.93 -19.27
N ASN A 125 0.35 11.87 -19.46
CA ASN A 125 -0.74 11.75 -20.40
C ASN A 125 -0.18 11.12 -21.69
N GLN A 126 -0.53 9.87 -21.99
CA GLN A 126 -0.44 9.39 -23.36
C GLN A 126 -1.26 10.43 -24.13
N PRO A 127 -0.66 11.26 -25.00
CA PRO A 127 -1.44 12.10 -25.87
C PRO A 127 -2.31 11.10 -26.62
N VAL A 128 -3.62 11.12 -26.33
CA VAL A 128 -4.56 10.36 -27.13
C VAL A 128 -4.20 10.70 -28.56
N ALA A 129 -3.90 9.71 -29.38
CA ALA A 129 -3.77 9.86 -30.82
C ALA A 129 -5.15 10.22 -31.42
N GLN A 130 -5.78 11.27 -30.88
CA GLN A 130 -6.90 12.04 -31.40
C GLN A 130 -6.30 13.25 -32.12
N ALA A 131 -5.39 12.96 -33.04
CA ALA A 131 -4.95 13.90 -34.05
C ALA A 131 -5.09 13.26 -35.43
N GLU A 132 -6.17 12.53 -35.67
CA GLU A 132 -6.68 12.33 -37.03
C GLU A 132 -8.20 12.50 -37.04
N THR A 133 -8.61 13.75 -37.00
CA THR A 133 -9.72 14.29 -37.80
C THR A 133 -9.61 15.81 -37.67
N PRO A 134 -9.67 16.63 -38.75
CA PRO A 134 -10.84 16.61 -39.64
C PRO A 134 -10.71 17.24 -41.07
N ARG A 135 -11.78 17.06 -41.88
CA ARG A 135 -12.21 17.83 -43.08
C ARG A 135 -11.43 17.56 -44.39
N SER A 136 -12.00 17.53 -45.59
CA SER A 136 -13.32 17.92 -46.14
C SER A 136 -13.35 17.53 -47.62
N GLY A 137 -14.47 17.01 -48.12
CA GLY A 137 -14.67 16.83 -49.57
C GLY A 137 -16.03 16.20 -49.91
N GLY A 138 -17.12 16.96 -49.77
CA GLY A 138 -18.29 16.74 -50.63
C GLY A 138 -17.96 17.17 -52.07
N PRO A 139 -18.72 16.77 -53.12
CA PRO A 139 -20.17 16.96 -53.13
C PRO A 139 -21.01 15.81 -53.72
N SER A 140 -22.28 15.87 -53.35
CA SER A 140 -23.43 15.28 -54.02
C SER A 140 -23.40 15.40 -55.56
N GLN A 141 -23.46 14.26 -56.26
CA GLN A 141 -24.17 14.18 -57.54
C GLN A 141 -25.24 13.09 -57.45
N ARG A 142 -26.48 13.58 -57.32
CA ARG A 142 -27.72 12.88 -57.60
C ARG A 142 -27.81 12.58 -59.11
N LEU A 143 -28.37 11.41 -59.41
CA LEU A 143 -29.36 11.15 -60.49
C LEU A 143 -29.14 11.83 -61.85
N ALA A 144 -28.78 11.05 -62.88
CA ALA A 144 -29.51 10.99 -64.16
C ALA A 144 -28.75 10.17 -65.23
N GLY A 145 -29.43 9.19 -65.83
CA GLY A 145 -29.27 8.87 -67.24
C GLY A 145 -28.16 7.89 -67.63
N ARG A 146 -28.48 6.59 -67.70
CA ARG A 146 -28.16 5.83 -68.91
C ARG A 146 -29.05 4.59 -69.07
N ALA A 147 -30.09 4.78 -69.88
CA ALA A 147 -30.69 3.71 -70.65
C ALA A 147 -29.75 3.29 -71.79
N SER A 148 -29.98 2.08 -72.32
CA SER A 148 -29.49 1.49 -73.58
C SER A 148 -28.02 1.02 -73.63
N ARG A 149 -27.82 -0.30 -73.59
CA ARG A 149 -27.54 -1.11 -74.79
C ARG A 149 -27.73 -2.59 -74.49
#